data_AF-A0A838DA98-F1
#
_entry.id   AF-A0A838DA98-F1
#
_cell.length_a   1.000
_cell.length_b   1.000
_cell.length_c   1.000
_cell.angle_alpha   90.00
_cell.angle_beta   90.00
_cell.angle_gamma   90.00
#
_symmetry.space_group_name_H-M   'P 1'
#
loop_
_entity.id
_entity.type
_entity.pdbx_description
1 polymer ?
#
loop_
_entity_poly.entity_id
_entity_poly.type
_entity_poly.pdbx_seq_one_letter_code
_entity_poly.pdbx_strand_id
1 'polypeptide(L)'
;MSTINDKANIILELYKIFDSHRDSRLWVLDELDASSYEDYQQKYKGHTIERSHFTAICSFFELSGVFMNHGLLDPDLYFDVFNPGPFWHKAKPIVDGMRKKRPFIYENFEIINDKRSKWTKKREKE
;
A
#
# COMPACT_ATOMS: atom_id res chain seq x y z
N MET A 1 -14.07 26.36 1.53
CA MET A 1 -14.89 25.32 2.19
C MET A 1 -15.08 24.08 1.34
N SER A 2 -15.27 24.14 0.00
CA SER A 2 -15.47 22.89 -0.79
C SER A 2 -14.25 21.96 -0.79
N THR A 3 -13.03 22.49 -0.87
CA THR A 3 -11.79 21.70 -1.01
C THR A 3 -11.43 20.83 0.19
N ILE A 4 -11.80 21.22 1.41
CA ILE A 4 -11.56 20.41 2.61
C ILE A 4 -12.52 19.22 2.65
N ASN A 5 -13.78 19.42 2.28
CA ASN A 5 -14.77 18.34 2.18
C ASN A 5 -14.38 17.35 1.07
N ASP A 6 -13.83 17.83 -0.04
CA ASP A 6 -13.38 16.98 -1.14
C ASP A 6 -12.22 16.06 -0.71
N LYS A 7 -11.22 16.59 0.03
CA LYS A 7 -10.11 15.78 0.56
C LYS A 7 -10.57 14.74 1.58
N ALA A 8 -11.49 15.10 2.46
CA ALA A 8 -12.08 14.17 3.42
C ALA A 8 -12.88 13.06 2.71
N ASN A 9 -13.62 13.39 1.66
CA ASN A 9 -14.36 12.42 0.86
C ASN A 9 -13.44 11.40 0.18
N ILE A 10 -12.29 11.82 -0.37
CA ILE A 10 -11.32 10.88 -0.94
C ILE A 10 -10.83 9.89 0.12
N ILE A 11 -10.55 10.35 1.34
CA ILE A 11 -10.16 9.46 2.45
C ILE A 11 -11.27 8.48 2.79
N LEU A 12 -12.53 8.91 2.83
CA LEU A 12 -13.67 8.03 3.09
C LEU A 12 -13.84 6.97 1.99
N GLU A 13 -13.68 7.34 0.72
CA GLU A 13 -13.74 6.38 -0.39
C GLU A 13 -12.57 5.39 -0.36
N LEU A 14 -11.34 5.86 -0.07
CA LEU A 14 -10.20 4.97 0.17
C LEU A 14 -10.46 4.05 1.35
N TYR A 15 -11.08 4.54 2.43
CA TYR A 15 -11.40 3.70 3.58
C TYR A 15 -12.38 2.60 3.22
N LYS A 16 -13.43 2.89 2.44
CA LYS A 16 -14.38 1.89 1.95
C LYS A 16 -13.68 0.82 1.09
N ILE A 17 -12.82 1.24 0.16
CA ILE A 17 -12.03 0.32 -0.67
C ILE A 17 -11.10 -0.51 0.20
N PHE A 18 -10.41 0.12 1.15
CA PHE A 18 -9.51 -0.59 2.04
C PHE A 18 -10.30 -1.62 2.84
N ASP A 19 -11.42 -1.23 3.45
CA ASP A 19 -12.28 -2.08 4.26
C ASP A 19 -12.82 -3.28 3.48
N SER A 20 -13.26 -3.07 2.24
CA SER A 20 -13.70 -4.17 1.35
C SER A 20 -12.62 -5.21 1.05
N HIS A 21 -11.33 -4.88 1.28
CA HIS A 21 -10.21 -5.80 1.17
C HIS A 21 -9.79 -6.43 2.50
N ARG A 22 -10.70 -6.54 3.48
CA ARG A 22 -10.38 -7.06 4.83
C ARG A 22 -9.63 -8.38 4.81
N ASP A 23 -10.08 -9.36 4.04
CA ASP A 23 -9.43 -10.66 3.98
C ASP A 23 -8.05 -10.56 3.32
N SER A 24 -7.90 -9.71 2.30
CA SER A 24 -6.59 -9.42 1.71
C SER A 24 -5.61 -8.79 2.70
N ARG A 25 -6.10 -7.92 3.60
CA ARG A 25 -5.25 -7.28 4.61
C ARG A 25 -4.71 -8.32 5.59
N LEU A 26 -5.61 -9.16 6.12
CA LEU A 26 -5.25 -10.23 7.05
C LEU A 26 -4.28 -11.20 6.38
N TRP A 27 -4.59 -11.61 5.16
CA TRP A 27 -3.73 -12.50 4.39
C TRP A 27 -2.32 -11.93 4.20
N VAL A 28 -2.18 -10.67 3.77
CA VAL A 28 -0.84 -10.06 3.57
C VAL A 28 -0.04 -9.92 4.87
N LEU A 29 -0.71 -9.65 6.00
CA LEU A 29 -0.02 -9.45 7.28
C LEU A 29 0.33 -10.77 7.95
N ASP A 30 -0.61 -11.72 7.95
CA ASP A 30 -0.57 -12.90 8.81
C ASP A 30 -0.18 -14.17 8.05
N GLU A 31 -0.53 -14.28 6.76
CA GLU A 31 -0.41 -15.52 5.98
C GLU A 31 0.61 -15.46 4.83
N LEU A 32 0.90 -14.26 4.31
CA LEU A 32 1.91 -14.09 3.28
C LEU A 32 3.27 -14.48 3.85
N ASP A 33 3.77 -15.61 3.35
CA ASP A 33 5.04 -16.22 3.68
C ASP A 33 5.86 -16.33 2.40
N ALA A 34 6.41 -15.22 1.92
CA ALA A 34 7.37 -15.22 0.84
C ALA A 34 8.46 -14.17 1.07
N SER A 35 9.72 -14.61 0.95
CA SER A 35 10.90 -13.77 1.21
C SER A 35 11.55 -13.23 -0.07
N SER A 36 11.04 -13.60 -1.24
CA SER A 36 11.51 -13.18 -2.56
C SER A 36 10.40 -13.32 -3.60
N TYR A 37 10.58 -12.75 -4.79
CA TYR A 37 9.66 -12.97 -5.90
C TYR A 37 9.65 -14.42 -6.37
N GLU A 38 10.81 -15.07 -6.38
CA GLU A 38 10.95 -16.47 -6.77
C GLU A 38 10.19 -17.40 -5.82
N ASP A 39 10.30 -17.18 -4.50
CA ASP A 39 9.54 -17.90 -3.47
C ASP A 39 8.03 -17.64 -3.59
N TYR A 40 7.64 -16.37 -3.77
CA TYR A 40 6.25 -15.98 -4.03
C TYR A 40 5.68 -16.69 -5.27
N GLN A 41 6.44 -16.80 -6.35
CA GLN A 41 6.03 -17.52 -7.55
C GLN A 41 5.94 -19.04 -7.32
N GLN A 42 6.76 -19.61 -6.44
CA GLN A 42 6.71 -21.04 -6.14
C GLN A 42 5.50 -21.41 -5.27
N LYS A 43 5.21 -20.61 -4.23
CA LYS A 43 4.11 -20.84 -3.29
C LYS A 43 2.74 -20.45 -3.87
N TYR A 44 2.68 -19.35 -4.63
CA TYR A 44 1.43 -18.78 -5.14
C TYR A 44 1.41 -18.76 -6.67
N LYS A 45 1.26 -19.95 -7.27
CA LYS A 45 1.27 -20.19 -8.73
C LYS A 45 -0.10 -19.97 -9.37
N GLY A 46 -0.13 -19.54 -10.64
CA GLY A 46 -1.38 -19.50 -11.42
C GLY A 46 -2.33 -18.38 -11.01
N HIS A 47 -3.64 -18.64 -11.05
CA HIS A 47 -4.71 -17.68 -10.72
C HIS A 47 -5.31 -17.96 -9.34
N THR A 48 -4.47 -17.93 -8.30
CA THR A 48 -4.93 -18.22 -6.94
C THR A 48 -5.47 -16.98 -6.24
N ILE A 49 -6.29 -17.20 -5.21
CA ILE A 49 -6.89 -16.12 -4.41
C ILE A 49 -5.83 -15.30 -3.66
N GLU A 50 -4.73 -15.93 -3.25
CA GLU A 50 -3.58 -15.32 -2.59
C GLU A 50 -2.93 -14.24 -3.45
N ARG A 51 -2.79 -14.49 -4.76
CA ARG A 51 -2.26 -13.49 -5.68
C ARG A 51 -3.22 -12.30 -5.83
N SER A 52 -4.52 -12.55 -5.77
CA SER A 52 -5.54 -11.49 -5.76
C SER A 52 -5.46 -10.67 -4.48
N HIS A 53 -5.26 -11.30 -3.31
CA HIS A 53 -5.03 -10.62 -2.04
C HIS A 53 -3.79 -9.72 -2.10
N PHE A 54 -2.65 -10.26 -2.54
CA PHE A 54 -1.41 -9.50 -2.71
C PHE A 54 -1.61 -8.29 -3.65
N THR A 55 -2.23 -8.54 -4.80
CA THR A 55 -2.45 -7.50 -5.83
C THR A 55 -3.40 -6.42 -5.32
N ALA A 56 -4.46 -6.78 -4.60
CA ALA A 56 -5.42 -5.83 -4.04
C ALA A 56 -4.75 -4.85 -3.07
N ILE A 57 -3.92 -5.35 -2.16
CA ILE A 57 -3.20 -4.52 -1.19
C ILE A 57 -2.17 -3.63 -1.87
N CYS A 58 -1.34 -4.18 -2.77
CA CYS A 58 -0.36 -3.38 -3.49
C CYS A 58 -1.02 -2.30 -4.34
N SER A 59 -2.14 -2.62 -5.01
CA SER A 59 -2.86 -1.67 -5.86
C SER A 59 -3.55 -0.57 -5.05
N PHE A 60 -4.08 -0.88 -3.87
CA PHE A 60 -4.67 0.12 -2.98
C PHE A 60 -3.64 1.20 -2.57
N PHE A 61 -2.47 0.75 -2.14
CA PHE A 61 -1.41 1.68 -1.73
C PHE A 61 -0.76 2.39 -2.93
N GLU A 62 -0.67 1.73 -4.08
CA GLU A 62 -0.24 2.36 -5.32
C GLU A 62 -1.17 3.51 -5.72
N LEU A 63 -2.48 3.27 -5.73
CA LEU A 63 -3.50 4.30 -5.98
C LEU A 63 -3.39 5.47 -4.99
N SER A 64 -3.25 5.15 -3.71
CA SER A 64 -3.07 6.15 -2.65
C SER A 64 -1.84 7.03 -2.92
N GLY A 65 -0.73 6.41 -3.35
CA GLY A 65 0.48 7.15 -3.68
C GLY A 65 0.36 8.03 -4.91
N VAL A 66 -0.36 7.59 -5.95
CA VAL A 66 -0.69 8.43 -7.11
C VAL A 66 -1.45 9.68 -6.64
N PHE A 67 -2.54 9.51 -5.89
CA PHE A 67 -3.32 10.65 -5.42
C PHE A 67 -2.52 11.61 -4.53
N MET A 68 -1.66 11.06 -3.67
CA MET A 68 -0.78 11.88 -2.82
C MET A 68 0.28 12.63 -3.63
N ASN A 69 0.86 12.02 -4.67
CA ASN A 69 1.85 12.66 -5.54
C ASN A 69 1.24 13.80 -6.37
N HIS A 70 -0.05 13.72 -6.67
CA HIS A 70 -0.79 14.77 -7.38
C HIS A 70 -1.46 15.79 -6.43
N GLY A 71 -1.20 15.75 -5.13
CA GLY A 71 -1.73 16.72 -4.15
C GLY A 71 -3.23 16.58 -3.85
N LEU A 72 -3.85 15.46 -4.24
CA LEU A 72 -5.26 15.17 -4.01
C LEU A 72 -5.51 14.64 -2.58
N LEU A 73 -4.49 14.07 -1.95
CA LEU A 73 -4.53 13.62 -0.56
C LEU A 73 -3.73 14.53 0.35
N ASP A 74 -4.29 14.81 1.52
CA ASP A 74 -3.54 15.37 2.64
C ASP A 74 -2.72 14.25 3.31
N PRO A 75 -1.38 14.33 3.36
CA PRO A 75 -0.55 13.28 3.94
C PRO A 75 -0.78 13.07 5.43
N ASP A 76 -1.05 14.13 6.20
CA ASP A 76 -1.23 14.03 7.64
C ASP A 76 -2.53 13.27 7.94
N LEU A 77 -3.63 13.66 7.28
CA LEU A 77 -4.90 12.96 7.41
C LEU A 77 -4.82 11.50 6.92
N TYR A 78 -4.14 11.26 5.80
CA TYR A 78 -3.97 9.90 5.28
C TYR A 78 -3.18 9.01 6.25
N PHE A 79 -2.10 9.52 6.84
CA PHE A 79 -1.24 8.73 7.74
C PHE A 79 -1.79 8.55 9.15
N ASP A 80 -2.74 9.38 9.57
CA ASP A 80 -3.55 9.16 10.77
C ASP A 80 -4.57 8.01 10.58
N VAL A 81 -5.04 7.77 9.34
CA VAL A 81 -6.03 6.72 9.03
C VAL A 81 -5.38 5.41 8.57
N PHE A 82 -4.36 5.49 7.71
CA PHE A 82 -3.73 4.34 7.06
C PHE A 82 -2.26 4.20 7.45
N ASN A 83 -1.82 2.95 7.62
CA ASN A 83 -0.43 2.62 7.86
C ASN A 83 0.13 1.71 6.75
N PRO A 84 0.79 2.26 5.72
CA PRO A 84 1.39 1.45 4.65
C PRO A 84 2.58 0.59 5.09
N GLY A 85 3.22 0.93 6.22
CA GLY A 85 4.51 0.36 6.63
C GLY A 85 4.55 -1.17 6.72
N PRO A 86 3.67 -1.80 7.53
CA PRO A 86 3.64 -3.25 7.66
C PRO A 86 3.42 -3.99 6.34
N PHE A 87 2.57 -3.44 5.48
CA PHE A 87 2.27 -4.03 4.16
C PHE A 87 3.45 -3.86 3.21
N TRP A 88 4.10 -2.69 3.19
CA TRP A 88 5.28 -2.47 2.35
C TRP A 88 6.42 -3.39 2.76
N HIS A 89 6.66 -3.58 4.05
CA HIS A 89 7.70 -4.48 4.55
C HIS A 89 7.52 -5.92 4.04
N LYS A 90 6.28 -6.42 4.04
CA LYS A 90 5.92 -7.74 3.49
C LYS A 90 6.03 -7.78 1.96
N ALA A 91 5.61 -6.73 1.27
CA ALA A 91 5.58 -6.70 -0.20
C ALA A 91 6.96 -6.47 -0.84
N LYS A 92 7.82 -5.67 -0.20
CA LYS A 92 9.10 -5.19 -0.76
C LYS A 92 9.96 -6.28 -1.41
N PRO A 93 10.31 -7.40 -0.75
CA PRO A 93 11.17 -8.40 -1.37
C PRO A 93 10.57 -9.03 -2.64
N ILE A 94 9.24 -9.10 -2.71
CA ILE A 94 8.51 -9.62 -3.85
C ILE A 94 8.48 -8.55 -4.97
N VAL A 95 8.16 -7.30 -4.62
CA VAL A 95 8.11 -6.18 -5.57
C VAL A 95 9.48 -5.93 -6.21
N ASP A 96 10.56 -5.97 -5.43
CA ASP A 96 11.93 -5.83 -5.93
C ASP A 96 12.25 -6.88 -7.01
N GLY A 97 11.82 -8.13 -6.83
CA GLY A 97 11.98 -9.17 -7.84
C GLY A 97 11.05 -9.00 -9.04
N MET A 98 9.82 -8.51 -8.85
CA MET A 98 8.91 -8.17 -9.96
C MET A 98 9.51 -7.08 -10.87
N ARG A 99 10.25 -6.12 -10.29
CA ARG A 99 10.87 -5.00 -11.00
C ARG A 99 11.95 -5.40 -12.00
N LYS A 100 12.50 -6.63 -11.91
CA LYS A 100 13.36 -7.21 -12.96
C LYS A 100 12.66 -7.25 -14.34
N LYS A 101 11.32 -7.34 -14.36
CA LYS A 101 10.51 -7.37 -15.60
C LYS A 101 9.63 -6.13 -15.76
N ARG A 102 9.22 -5.50 -14.66
CA ARG A 102 8.33 -4.32 -14.64
C ARG A 102 8.94 -3.23 -13.75
N PRO A 103 9.91 -2.45 -14.24
CA PRO A 103 10.76 -1.60 -13.40
C PRO A 103 10.03 -0.64 -12.46
N PHE A 104 8.86 -0.14 -12.88
CA PHE A 104 8.09 0.87 -12.14
C PHE A 104 6.88 0.30 -11.38
N ILE A 105 6.74 -1.03 -11.29
CA ILE A 105 5.58 -1.60 -10.60
C ILE A 105 5.62 -1.25 -9.10
N TYR A 106 4.49 -0.75 -8.60
CA TYR A 106 4.27 -0.37 -7.20
C TYR A 106 5.24 0.69 -6.67
N GLU A 107 5.73 1.60 -7.53
CA GLU A 107 6.63 2.69 -7.11
C GLU A 107 5.93 3.72 -6.21
N ASN A 108 4.65 3.98 -6.41
CA ASN A 108 3.92 4.94 -5.58
C ASN A 108 3.63 4.37 -4.20
N PHE A 109 3.46 3.04 -4.07
CA PHE A 109 3.42 2.37 -2.76
C PHE A 109 4.72 2.58 -1.97
N GLU A 110 5.89 2.37 -2.61
CA GLU A 110 7.18 2.64 -1.97
C GLU A 110 7.31 4.09 -1.51
N ILE A 111 6.95 5.04 -2.39
CA ILE A 111 7.01 6.47 -2.11
C ILE A 111 6.17 6.84 -0.89
N ILE A 112 4.95 6.31 -0.74
CA ILE A 112 4.12 6.64 0.43
C ILE A 112 4.65 5.99 1.72
N ASN A 113 5.27 4.82 1.64
CA ASN A 113 5.94 4.23 2.80
C ASN A 113 7.10 5.12 3.28
N ASP A 114 7.88 5.66 2.36
CA ASP A 114 8.99 6.57 2.68
C ASP A 114 8.48 7.89 3.26
N LYS A 115 7.39 8.43 2.70
CA LYS A 115 6.71 9.62 3.27
C LYS A 115 6.19 9.34 4.67
N ARG A 116 5.56 8.18 4.93
CA ARG A 116 5.09 7.78 6.27
C ARG A 116 6.24 7.72 7.27
N SER A 117 7.38 7.15 6.86
CA SER A 117 8.56 7.04 7.72
C SER A 117 9.12 8.41 8.12
N LYS A 118 9.12 9.38 7.20
CA LYS A 118 9.51 10.78 7.48
C LYS A 118 8.49 11.47 8.39
N TRP A 119 7.21 11.22 8.16
CA TRP A 119 6.12 11.75 8.99
C TRP A 119 6.19 11.25 10.44
N THR A 120 6.47 9.96 10.70
CA THR A 120 6.61 9.43 12.07
C THR A 120 7.71 10.16 12.83
N LYS A 121 8.88 10.29 12.21
CA LYS A 121 10.06 10.92 12.81
C LYS A 121 9.86 12.40 13.12
N LYS A 122 8.92 13.07 12.44
CA LYS A 122 8.55 14.45 12.73
C LYS A 122 7.72 14.52 14.02
N ARG A 123 6.69 13.66 14.14
CA ARG A 123 5.84 13.59 15.33
C ARG A 123 6.58 13.17 16.60
N GLU A 124 7.57 12.28 16.49
CA GLU A 124 8.39 11.87 17.66
C GLU A 124 9.25 13.00 18.25
N LYS A 125 9.40 14.12 17.54
CA LYS A 125 10.19 15.28 17.97
C LYS A 125 9.34 16.43 18.49
N GLU A 126 8.02 16.32 18.41
CA GLU A 126 7.02 17.28 18.91
C GLU A 126 6.56 16.86 20.30
#